data_AF-A0A2T1N538-F1
#
_entry.id   AF-A0A2T1N538-F1
#
_cell.length_a   1.000
_cell.length_b   1.000
_cell.length_c   1.000
_cell.angle_alpha   90.00
_cell.angle_beta   90.00
_cell.angle_gamma   90.00
#
_symmetry.space_group_name_H-M   'P 1'
#
loop_
_entity.id
_entity.type
_entity.pdbx_description
1 polymer ?
#
loop_
_entity_poly.entity_id
_entity_poly.type
_entity_poly.pdbx_seq_one_letter_code
_entity_poly.pdbx_strand_id
1 'polypeptide(L)' 'MFQPKKNRQFNYQSRFSKSEQSEQESFKKKLAEELKRQPKRSKTKVSTLIFLIGLLIVVIIAMYILESKIN' A
#
# COMPACT_ATOMS: atom_id res chain seq x y z
N MET A 1 54.97 36.61 24.11
CA MET A 1 54.09 35.41 24.20
C MET A 1 53.11 35.45 23.05
N PHE A 2 53.23 34.52 22.10
CA PHE A 2 52.27 34.40 21.00
C PHE A 2 51.04 33.66 21.51
N GLN A 3 49.87 34.32 21.46
CA GLN A 3 48.61 33.67 21.78
C GLN A 3 48.11 32.90 20.53
N PRO A 4 47.72 31.62 20.65
CA PRO A 4 47.25 30.85 19.51
C PRO A 4 45.91 31.40 19.01
N LYS A 5 45.88 31.85 17.75
CA LYS A 5 44.67 32.31 17.08
C LYS A 5 43.75 31.10 16.83
N LYS A 6 42.49 31.17 17.27
CA LYS A 6 41.49 30.12 17.07
C LYS A 6 41.35 29.81 15.56
N ASN A 7 41.59 28.55 15.19
CA ASN A 7 41.48 28.10 13.80
C ASN A 7 40.03 28.24 13.33
N ARG A 8 39.78 29.06 12.31
CA ARG A 8 38.46 29.14 11.67
C ARG A 8 38.24 27.84 10.88
N GLN A 9 37.27 27.04 11.31
CA GLN A 9 36.84 25.87 10.56
C GLN A 9 36.13 26.32 9.28
N PHE A 10 36.52 25.71 8.17
CA PHE A 10 35.93 25.97 6.87
C PHE A 10 34.57 25.26 6.81
N ASN A 11 33.48 26.02 6.92
CA ASN A 11 32.13 25.46 6.81
C ASN A 11 31.78 25.33 5.33
N TYR A 12 32.19 24.22 4.71
CA TYR A 12 31.93 23.97 3.29
C TYR A 12 30.64 23.15 3.13
N GLN A 13 29.65 23.71 2.44
CA GLN A 13 28.50 22.97 1.96
C GLN A 13 28.69 22.63 0.48
N SER A 14 28.64 21.34 0.14
CA SER A 14 28.80 20.88 -1.24
C SER A 14 27.71 21.47 -2.14
N ARG A 15 28.10 21.87 -3.35
CA ARG A 15 27.20 22.49 -4.33
C ARG A 15 26.10 21.52 -4.81
N PHE A 16 26.32 20.21 -4.65
CA PHE A 16 25.39 19.16 -5.03
C PHE A 16 24.41 18.77 -3.91
N SER A 17 24.65 19.20 -2.67
CA SER A 17 23.78 18.87 -1.54
C SER A 17 22.37 19.45 -1.70
N LYS A 18 22.22 20.62 -2.36
CA LYS A 18 20.92 21.26 -2.57
C LYS A 18 20.07 20.55 -3.64
N SER A 19 20.69 20.05 -4.71
CA SER A 19 19.96 19.36 -5.78
C SER A 19 19.48 17.99 -5.31
N GLU A 20 20.33 17.20 -4.67
CA GLU A 20 19.99 15.86 -4.18
C GLU A 20 18.86 15.90 -3.13
N GLN A 21 18.87 16.90 -2.26
CA GLN A 21 17.84 17.07 -1.24
C GLN A 21 16.48 17.41 -1.86
N SER A 22 16.46 18.25 -2.91
CA SER A 22 15.24 18.58 -3.64
C SER A 22 14.68 17.38 -4.43
N GLU A 23 15.54 16.57 -5.02
CA GLU A 23 15.15 15.38 -5.77
C GLU A 23 14.60 14.30 -4.84
N GLN A 24 15.26 14.06 -3.70
CA GLN A 24 14.79 13.12 -2.68
C GLN A 24 13.42 13.52 -2.11
N GLU A 25 13.18 14.82 -1.86
CA GLU A 25 11.88 15.30 -1.40
C GLU A 25 10.79 15.10 -2.46
N SER A 26 11.10 15.37 -3.73
CA SER A 26 10.16 15.15 -4.83
C SER A 26 9.82 13.66 -5.00
N PHE A 27 10.81 12.78 -4.83
CA PHE A 27 10.65 11.33 -4.95
C PHE A 27 9.82 10.77 -3.80
N LYS A 28 10.07 11.22 -2.56
CA LYS A 28 9.26 10.86 -1.38
C LYS A 28 7.80 11.31 -1.53
N LYS A 29 7.57 12.51 -2.10
CA LYS A 29 6.21 13.01 -2.38
C LYS A 29 5.50 12.15 -3.43
N LYS A 30 6.17 11.80 -4.53
CA LYS A 30 5.62 10.90 -5.57
C LYS A 30 5.29 9.51 -5.00
N LEU A 31 6.20 8.92 -4.24
CA LEU A 31 5.96 7.64 -3.57
C LEU A 31 4.78 7.71 -2.59
N ALA A 32 4.69 8.79 -1.80
CA ALA A 32 3.57 8.97 -0.87
C ALA A 32 2.24 9.16 -1.62
N GLU A 33 2.24 9.83 -2.76
CA GLU A 33 1.05 10.00 -3.61
C GLU A 33 0.63 8.68 -4.28
N GLU A 34 1.60 7.91 -4.76
CA GLU A 34 1.38 6.61 -5.39
C GLU A 34 0.90 5.56 -4.37
N LEU A 35 1.42 5.60 -3.14
CA LEU A 35 0.94 4.77 -2.03
C LEU A 35 -0.48 5.17 -1.58
N LYS A 36 -0.84 6.46 -1.65
CA LYS A 36 -2.22 6.93 -1.43
C LYS A 36 -3.17 6.52 -2.56
N ARG A 37 -2.65 6.30 -3.78
CA ARG A 37 -3.40 5.76 -4.93
C ARG A 37 -3.56 4.24 -4.88
N GLN A 38 -3.50 3.62 -3.70
CA GLN A 38 -3.97 2.24 -3.57
C GLN A 38 -5.40 2.14 -4.14
N PRO A 39 -5.65 1.23 -5.09
CA PRO A 39 -6.98 1.05 -5.65
C PRO A 39 -7.89 0.66 -4.49
N LYS A 40 -8.97 1.41 -4.29
CA LYS A 40 -10.02 1.08 -3.31
C LYS A 40 -10.46 -0.35 -3.61
N ARG A 41 -9.98 -1.33 -2.84
CA ARG A 41 -10.39 -2.73 -2.97
C ARG A 41 -11.90 -2.74 -2.80
N SER A 42 -12.64 -2.95 -3.88
CA SER A 42 -14.09 -2.97 -3.83
C SER A 42 -14.50 -4.13 -2.92
N LYS A 43 -15.15 -3.79 -1.80
CA LYS A 43 -15.60 -4.76 -0.78
C LYS A 43 -16.68 -5.71 -1.32
N THR A 44 -17.13 -5.52 -2.57
CA THR A 44 -18.19 -6.30 -3.22
C THR A 44 -17.84 -7.78 -3.40
N LYS A 45 -16.55 -8.13 -3.55
CA LYS A 45 -16.14 -9.53 -3.82
C LYS A 45 -16.46 -10.51 -2.68
N VAL A 46 -16.51 -10.03 -1.43
CA VAL A 46 -16.84 -10.89 -0.27
C VAL A 46 -18.32 -11.24 -0.26
N SER A 47 -19.20 -10.27 -0.62
CA SER A 47 -20.64 -10.51 -0.70
C SER A 47 -21.02 -11.52 -1.79
N THR A 48 -20.37 -11.44 -2.95
CA THR A 48 -20.62 -12.37 -4.06
C THR A 48 -20.15 -13.79 -3.75
N LEU A 49 -19.04 -13.93 -3.01
CA LEU A 49 -18.52 -15.25 -2.65
C LEU A 49 -19.44 -15.97 -1.65
N ILE A 50 -19.89 -15.25 -0.62
CA ILE A 50 -20.85 -15.79 0.37
C ILE A 50 -22.16 -16.18 -0.31
N PHE A 51 -22.64 -15.34 -1.24
CA PHE A 51 -23.85 -15.64 -2.02
C PHE A 51 -23.70 -16.91 -2.87
N LEU A 52 -22.58 -17.07 -3.58
CA LEU A 52 -22.30 -18.27 -4.38
C LEU A 52 -22.26 -19.54 -3.53
N ILE A 53 -21.64 -19.48 -2.36
CA ILE A 53 -21.58 -20.61 -1.42
C ILE A 53 -22.98 -20.96 -0.90
N GLY A 54 -23.77 -19.94 -0.52
CA GLY A 54 -25.15 -20.14 -0.09
C GLY A 54 -26.01 -20.79 -1.16
N LEU A 55 -25.89 -20.32 -2.41
CA LEU A 55 -26.61 -20.88 -3.55
C LEU A 55 -26.23 -22.35 -3.82
N LEU A 56 -24.94 -22.70 -3.70
CA LEU A 56 -24.46 -24.07 -3.86
C LEU A 56 -25.10 -25.02 -2.83
N ILE A 57 -25.15 -24.60 -1.56
CA ILE A 57 -25.75 -25.40 -0.48
C ILE A 57 -27.24 -25.64 -0.75
N VAL A 58 -27.97 -24.62 -1.21
CA VAL A 58 -29.40 -24.75 -1.55
C VAL A 58 -29.61 -25.79 -2.66
N VAL A 59 -28.78 -25.79 -3.69
CA VAL A 59 -28.87 -26.77 -4.79
C VAL A 59 -28.62 -28.19 -4.28
N ILE A 60 -27.63 -28.39 -3.41
CA ILE A 60 -27.34 -29.70 -2.81
C ILE A 60 -28.53 -30.21 -2.00
N ILE A 61 -29.13 -29.37 -1.16
CA ILE A 61 -30.31 -29.73 -0.37
C ILE A 61 -31.49 -30.07 -1.30
N ALA A 62 -31.71 -29.28 -2.35
CA ALA A 62 -32.77 -29.55 -3.30
C ALA A 62 -32.58 -30.89 -4.01
N MET A 63 -31.35 -31.21 -4.44
CA MET A 63 -31.03 -32.52 -5.03
C MET A 63 -31.24 -33.66 -4.03
N TYR A 64 -30.79 -33.50 -2.79
CA TYR A 64 -30.96 -34.51 -1.75
C TYR A 64 -32.44 -34.82 -1.48
N ILE A 65 -33.28 -33.79 -1.38
CA ILE A 65 -34.74 -33.97 -1.20
C ILE A 65 -35.35 -34.65 -2.41
N LEU A 66 -34.93 -34.27 -3.62
CA LEU A 66 -35.46 -34.83 -4.85
C LEU A 66 -35.08 -36.31 -4.99
N GLU A 67 -33.84 -36.66 -4.69
CA GLU A 67 -33.34 -38.03 -4.68
C GLU A 67 -34.06 -38.87 -3.61
N SER A 68 -34.23 -38.33 -2.40
CA SER A 68 -34.99 -39.00 -1.32
C SER A 68 -36.49 -39.15 -1.60
N LYS A 69 -37.05 -38.40 -2.55
CA LYS A 69 -38.46 -38.53 -2.95
C LYS A 69 -38.63 -39.44 -4.17
N ILE A 70 -37.57 -39.59 -4.96
CA ILE A 70 -37.53 -40.43 -6.16
C ILE A 70 -37.16 -41.88 -5.82
N ASN A 71 -36.25 -42.10 -4.87
CA ASN A 71 -36.01 -43.40 -4.22
C ASN A 71 -37.03 -43.67 -3.12
#